data_AF-A0A7I8W2E5-F1
#
_entry.id   AF-A0A7I8W2E5-F1
#
_cell.length_a   1.000
_cell.length_b   1.000
_cell.length_c   1.000
_cell.angle_alpha   90.00
_cell.angle_beta   90.00
_cell.angle_gamma   90.00
#
_symmetry.space_group_name_H-M   'P 1'
#
loop_
_entity.id
_entity.type
_entity.pdbx_description
1 polymer ?
#
loop_
_entity_poly.entity_id
_entity_poly.type
_entity_poly.pdbx_seq_one_letter_code
_entity_poly.pdbx_strand_id
1 'polypeptide(L)'
;MRFTRILHRSNLYYLRKRTWKKQAKIEIPPLVIPPAWKNKNVEDPNEWFVKKEPEWIPSVKDDPRFSSPPLDPDYHENEIMYEFNNSTKILEGEAQALILTKSQRNEGMPEPVTRAKGLITIPDQDKLMQRYIMQSHWWDPTKEKLAKRKTDLVLWRYKAEFGIPPEKMTSIFLRNLVRLLNLSGSEHKQFIDERRTTYQHHVSAQYPFQDNTIWTRFVSEVAVSGEDPLPRFTSSENVHKTIDDKLPDIYPISPMVDLKRQHIWRIENNTGWISNFNYQAPHIIFINNNNKGIYEHTDSWKIGQNNARALMTCMAHATAFAKFQYGTDVKILPQPICVQAVHSDSVNLNFVFFQLNTLDLTSVETGIKNQVWFDSNNALIERHEPKRSMLRNTRLLNYDPEVLRKMLAVYAYGMLDGSEKSRIASKN
;
A
#
# COMPACT_ATOMS: atom_id res chain seq x y z
N MET A 1 -16.93 18.13 -59.31
CA MET A 1 -16.33 18.16 -57.95
C MET A 1 -16.47 19.56 -57.37
N ARG A 2 -17.29 19.74 -56.33
CA ARG A 2 -17.36 21.00 -55.57
C ARG A 2 -16.35 20.91 -54.44
N PHE A 3 -15.25 21.67 -54.53
CA PHE A 3 -14.33 21.87 -53.42
C PHE A 3 -15.03 22.72 -52.34
N THR A 4 -15.41 22.11 -51.23
CA THR A 4 -15.90 22.83 -50.05
C THR A 4 -14.72 23.45 -49.31
N ARG A 5 -14.71 24.78 -49.35
CA ARG A 5 -13.74 25.69 -48.77
C ARG A 5 -14.01 25.85 -47.27
N ILE A 6 -13.51 24.93 -46.44
CA ILE A 6 -13.46 25.14 -44.98
C ILE A 6 -12.02 24.92 -44.52
N LEU A 7 -11.15 25.87 -44.87
CA LEU A 7 -9.94 26.10 -44.10
C LEU A 7 -10.36 26.80 -42.81
N HIS A 8 -10.08 26.15 -41.68
CA HIS A 8 -10.26 26.67 -40.33
C HIS A 8 -9.90 28.17 -40.28
N ARG A 9 -10.85 29.02 -39.88
CA ARG A 9 -10.57 30.40 -39.49
C ARG A 9 -9.63 30.34 -38.28
N SER A 10 -8.33 30.41 -38.52
CA SER A 10 -7.34 30.69 -37.50
C SER A 10 -7.78 31.95 -36.77
N ASN A 11 -8.07 31.85 -35.48
CA ASN A 11 -8.49 32.99 -34.69
C ASN A 11 -7.31 33.96 -34.55
N LEU A 12 -7.20 34.88 -35.51
CA LEU A 12 -6.13 35.89 -35.61
C LEU A 12 -5.98 36.69 -34.33
N TYR A 13 -7.10 36.95 -33.63
CA TYR A 13 -7.08 37.62 -32.34
C TYR A 13 -6.34 36.79 -31.28
N TYR A 14 -6.58 35.48 -31.25
CA TYR A 14 -5.91 34.58 -30.31
C TYR A 14 -4.41 34.47 -30.60
N LEU A 15 -4.03 34.36 -31.88
CA LEU A 15 -2.63 34.35 -32.29
C LEU A 15 -1.93 35.66 -31.90
N ARG A 16 -2.53 36.81 -32.21
CA ARG A 16 -2.00 38.15 -31.89
C ARG A 16 -1.82 38.36 -30.38
N LYS A 17 -2.77 37.90 -29.56
CA LYS A 17 -2.67 37.97 -28.09
C LYS A 17 -1.53 37.08 -27.57
N ARG A 18 -1.28 35.95 -28.22
CA ARG A 18 -0.23 34.99 -27.86
C ARG A 18 1.16 35.48 -28.28
N THR A 19 1.30 36.11 -29.44
CA THR A 19 2.55 36.81 -29.84
C THR A 19 2.81 38.01 -28.94
N TRP A 20 1.80 38.83 -28.65
CA TRP A 20 1.95 39.96 -27.72
C TRP A 20 2.44 39.50 -26.35
N LYS A 21 1.83 38.46 -25.75
CA LYS A 21 2.31 37.91 -24.45
C LYS A 21 3.73 37.35 -24.49
N LYS A 22 4.19 36.81 -25.63
CA LYS A 22 5.53 36.21 -25.76
C LYS A 22 6.62 37.22 -26.11
N GLN A 23 6.28 38.28 -26.83
CA GLN A 23 7.24 39.24 -27.39
C GLN A 23 7.18 40.62 -26.74
N ALA A 24 6.09 40.98 -26.04
CA ALA A 24 6.03 42.21 -25.28
C ALA A 24 6.92 42.06 -24.04
N LYS A 25 8.15 42.55 -24.13
CA LYS A 25 8.92 42.94 -22.96
C LYS A 25 8.22 44.19 -22.41
N ILE A 26 7.54 44.04 -21.29
CA ILE A 26 7.03 45.20 -20.55
C ILE A 26 8.26 45.82 -19.90
N GLU A 27 8.87 46.79 -20.58
CA GLU A 27 9.86 47.66 -19.98
C GLU A 27 9.08 48.61 -19.07
N ILE A 28 9.14 48.36 -17.77
CA ILE A 28 8.58 49.28 -16.78
C ILE A 28 9.47 50.52 -16.84
N PRO A 29 8.95 51.68 -17.29
CA PRO A 29 9.76 52.89 -17.30
C PRO A 29 10.20 53.19 -15.87
N PRO A 30 11.44 53.69 -15.66
CA PRO A 30 11.89 54.06 -14.34
C PRO A 30 10.91 55.04 -13.71
N LEU A 31 10.60 54.84 -12.42
CA LEU A 31 9.66 55.67 -11.69
C LEU A 31 10.16 57.12 -11.65
N VAL A 32 9.56 57.99 -12.48
CA VAL A 32 9.86 59.43 -12.45
C VAL A 32 8.98 60.08 -11.39
N ILE A 33 9.56 60.35 -10.22
CA ILE A 33 8.87 61.07 -9.15
C ILE A 33 8.67 62.53 -9.59
N PRO A 34 7.42 63.03 -9.68
CA PRO A 34 7.17 64.42 -10.05
C PRO A 34 7.87 65.39 -9.09
N PRO A 35 8.38 66.54 -9.56
CA PRO A 35 9.15 67.47 -8.73
C PRO A 35 8.37 67.99 -7.52
N ALA A 36 7.04 68.07 -7.61
CA ALA A 36 6.17 68.46 -6.49
C ALA A 36 6.13 67.44 -5.33
N TRP A 37 6.60 66.21 -5.54
CA TRP A 37 6.53 65.10 -4.58
C TRP A 37 7.89 64.82 -3.92
N LYS A 38 8.99 65.36 -4.47
CA LYS A 38 10.35 65.19 -3.90
C LYS A 38 10.51 65.76 -2.48
N ASN A 39 9.71 66.76 -2.11
CA ASN A 39 9.79 67.46 -0.83
C ASN A 39 8.66 67.10 0.14
N LYS A 40 7.84 66.07 -0.17
CA LYS A 40 6.78 65.60 0.73
C LYS A 40 7.24 64.31 1.41
N ASN A 41 6.99 64.20 2.72
CA ASN A 41 7.08 62.93 3.43
C ASN A 41 6.03 61.99 2.83
N VAL A 42 6.50 60.95 2.14
CA VAL A 42 5.67 59.84 1.69
C VAL A 42 5.73 58.79 2.79
N GLU A 43 4.66 58.68 3.58
CA GLU A 43 4.50 57.58 4.53
C GLU A 43 4.19 56.30 3.75
N ASP A 44 4.86 55.19 4.07
CA ASP A 44 4.58 53.91 3.43
C ASP A 44 3.21 53.40 3.94
N PRO A 45 2.21 53.20 3.06
CA PRO A 45 0.91 52.68 3.48
C PRO A 45 1.00 51.32 4.19
N ASN A 46 2.10 50.56 4.02
CA ASN A 46 2.33 49.34 4.79
C ASN A 46 2.50 49.60 6.29
N GLU A 47 3.00 50.76 6.72
CA GLU A 47 3.16 51.12 8.13
C GLU A 47 1.80 51.25 8.85
N TRP A 48 0.75 51.69 8.14
CA TRP A 48 -0.62 51.76 8.69
C TRP A 48 -1.22 50.38 8.96
N PHE A 49 -0.83 49.35 8.20
CA PHE A 49 -1.32 47.98 8.38
C PHE A 49 -0.58 47.22 9.51
N VAL A 50 0.46 47.79 10.11
CA VAL A 50 1.21 47.17 11.23
C VAL A 50 0.54 47.41 12.60
N LYS A 51 -0.59 48.14 12.67
CA LYS A 51 -1.42 48.13 13.88
C LYS A 51 -2.01 46.73 14.08
N LYS A 52 -1.23 45.85 14.72
CA LYS A 52 -1.74 44.59 15.27
C LYS A 52 -2.83 44.97 16.26
N GLU A 53 -4.07 44.64 15.92
CA GLU A 53 -5.13 44.63 16.91
C GLU A 53 -4.65 43.81 18.12
N PRO A 54 -4.98 44.22 19.36
CA PRO A 54 -4.63 43.43 20.52
C PRO A 54 -5.19 42.01 20.34
N GLU A 55 -4.37 41.00 20.64
CA GLU A 55 -4.83 39.61 20.61
C GLU A 55 -6.11 39.50 21.44
N TRP A 56 -7.18 39.00 20.82
CA TRP A 56 -8.45 38.83 21.49
C TRP A 56 -8.30 37.78 22.59
N ILE A 57 -8.58 38.17 23.84
CA ILE A 57 -8.55 37.28 25.00
C ILE A 57 -10.01 36.96 25.37
N PRO A 58 -10.39 35.68 25.50
CA PRO A 58 -11.71 35.32 25.99
C PRO A 58 -12.00 35.97 27.35
N SER A 59 -13.21 36.47 27.55
CA SER A 59 -13.65 37.05 28.83
C SER A 59 -13.66 36.01 29.97
N VAL A 60 -13.71 34.72 29.65
CA VAL A 60 -13.59 33.60 30.58
C VAL A 60 -12.43 32.72 30.12
N LYS A 61 -11.32 32.72 30.89
CA LYS A 61 -10.12 31.94 30.56
C LYS A 61 -10.34 30.42 30.60
N ASP A 62 -11.29 29.98 31.42
CA ASP A 62 -11.58 28.56 31.65
C ASP A 62 -12.70 28.00 30.75
N ASP A 63 -13.14 28.77 29.74
CA ASP A 63 -14.13 28.29 28.78
C ASP A 63 -13.53 27.12 27.96
N PRO A 64 -14.10 25.91 28.03
CA PRO A 64 -13.55 24.74 27.34
C PRO A 64 -13.54 24.89 25.81
N ARG A 65 -14.25 25.88 25.24
CA ARG A 65 -14.18 26.21 23.81
C ARG A 65 -12.88 26.93 23.42
N PHE A 66 -12.24 27.61 24.37
CA PHE A 66 -11.02 28.40 24.17
C PHE A 66 -9.82 27.87 24.96
N SER A 67 -10.05 26.91 25.87
CA SER A 67 -9.00 26.18 26.55
C SER A 67 -8.20 25.35 25.54
N SER A 68 -6.88 25.48 25.59
CA SER A 68 -6.02 24.55 24.86
C SER A 68 -6.12 23.18 25.53
N PRO A 69 -6.30 22.09 24.77
CA PRO A 69 -6.29 20.76 25.36
C PRO A 69 -4.97 20.56 26.12
N PRO A 70 -4.98 19.85 27.27
CA PRO A 70 -3.75 19.56 27.99
C PRO A 70 -2.78 18.84 27.04
N LEU A 71 -1.50 19.15 27.17
CA LEU A 71 -0.46 18.51 26.37
C LEU A 71 -0.51 17.00 26.64
N ASP A 72 -0.59 16.22 25.56
CA ASP A 72 -0.61 14.76 25.66
C ASP A 72 0.70 14.29 26.34
N PRO A 73 0.66 13.40 27.34
CA PRO A 73 1.88 12.88 27.97
C PRO A 73 2.85 12.22 26.98
N ASP A 74 2.36 11.77 25.82
CA ASP A 74 3.16 11.17 24.76
C ASP A 74 3.61 12.16 23.68
N TYR A 75 3.48 13.47 23.93
CA TYR A 75 3.92 14.51 23.01
C TYR A 75 5.43 14.74 23.06
N HIS A 76 6.07 14.65 21.90
CA HIS A 76 7.50 14.92 21.71
C HIS A 76 7.69 16.17 20.84
N GLU A 77 8.32 17.20 21.40
CA GLU A 77 8.51 18.49 20.72
C GLU A 77 9.55 18.41 19.58
N ASN A 78 10.70 17.78 19.86
CA ASN A 78 11.85 17.78 18.95
C ASN A 78 11.90 16.54 18.03
N GLU A 79 11.22 15.45 18.41
CA GLU A 79 11.31 14.17 17.70
C GLU A 79 10.04 13.88 16.92
N ILE A 80 10.15 13.95 15.58
CA ILE A 80 9.05 13.67 14.66
C ILE A 80 9.10 12.22 14.23
N MET A 81 7.99 11.51 14.39
CA MET A 81 7.83 10.17 13.84
C MET A 81 6.97 10.19 12.58
N TYR A 82 7.37 9.39 11.58
CA TYR A 82 6.69 9.30 10.29
C TYR A 82 5.81 8.05 10.26
N GLU A 83 4.48 8.24 10.34
CA GLU A 83 3.49 7.18 10.34
C GLU A 83 3.14 6.73 8.91
N PHE A 84 3.26 5.43 8.66
CA PHE A 84 2.69 4.72 7.52
C PHE A 84 1.56 3.80 8.01
N ASN A 85 0.36 3.97 7.47
CA ASN A 85 -0.80 3.15 7.82
C ASN A 85 -1.61 2.63 6.61
N ASN A 86 -2.68 1.88 6.86
CA ASN A 86 -3.59 1.35 5.83
C ASN A 86 -4.12 2.40 4.83
N SER A 87 -4.24 3.66 5.25
CA SER A 87 -4.81 4.74 4.44
C SER A 87 -3.74 5.55 3.69
N THR A 88 -2.46 5.30 3.98
CA THR A 88 -1.35 6.03 3.39
C THR A 88 -1.16 5.61 1.94
N LYS A 89 -1.41 6.54 1.01
CA LYS A 89 -1.27 6.32 -0.42
C LYS A 89 -0.01 7.04 -0.90
N ILE A 90 1.05 6.28 -1.12
CA ILE A 90 2.33 6.85 -1.55
C ILE A 90 2.34 7.23 -3.03
N LEU A 91 3.10 8.26 -3.36
CA LEU A 91 3.13 8.89 -4.67
C LEU A 91 3.78 7.99 -5.73
N GLU A 92 5.02 7.57 -5.48
CA GLU A 92 5.84 6.81 -6.45
C GLU A 92 5.63 5.28 -6.36
N GLY A 93 4.74 4.82 -5.47
CA GLY A 93 4.42 3.40 -5.34
C GLY A 93 5.65 2.55 -5.00
N GLU A 94 5.87 1.47 -5.75
CA GLU A 94 6.94 0.51 -5.49
C GLU A 94 8.32 1.16 -5.28
N ALA A 95 8.69 2.15 -6.11
CA ALA A 95 10.01 2.76 -6.04
C ALA A 95 10.29 3.40 -4.67
N GLN A 96 9.32 4.15 -4.14
CA GLN A 96 9.41 4.77 -2.82
C GLN A 96 9.39 3.74 -1.70
N ALA A 97 8.57 2.70 -1.79
CA ALA A 97 8.55 1.64 -0.79
C ALA A 97 9.86 0.85 -0.74
N LEU A 98 10.46 0.53 -1.90
CA LEU A 98 11.77 -0.15 -1.98
C LEU A 98 12.88 0.64 -1.29
N ILE A 99 12.84 1.97 -1.38
CA ILE A 99 13.77 2.85 -0.66
C ILE A 99 13.49 2.78 0.84
N LEU A 100 12.25 3.00 1.27
CA LEU A 100 11.84 3.00 2.69
C LEU A 100 12.18 1.69 3.41
N THR A 101 12.15 0.55 2.70
CA THR A 101 12.45 -0.77 3.25
C THR A 101 13.85 -1.29 2.88
N LYS A 102 14.70 -0.46 2.24
CA LYS A 102 16.05 -0.83 1.74
C LYS A 102 16.03 -2.19 1.03
N SER A 103 15.16 -2.34 0.03
CA SER A 103 14.83 -3.63 -0.59
C SER A 103 15.13 -3.65 -2.08
N GLN A 104 15.70 -4.77 -2.54
CA GLN A 104 15.90 -5.07 -3.95
C GLN A 104 14.64 -5.73 -4.54
N ARG A 105 14.20 -5.23 -5.70
CA ARG A 105 13.05 -5.74 -6.44
C ARG A 105 13.44 -6.93 -7.31
N ASN A 106 12.69 -8.01 -7.16
CA ASN A 106 12.71 -9.20 -8.02
C ASN A 106 11.32 -9.43 -8.62
N GLU A 107 11.26 -10.00 -9.80
CA GLU A 107 10.00 -10.27 -10.51
C GLU A 107 9.54 -11.72 -10.35
N GLY A 108 8.22 -11.92 -10.28
CA GLY A 108 7.60 -13.25 -10.18
C GLY A 108 7.59 -13.81 -8.76
N MET A 109 7.38 -15.13 -8.65
CA MET A 109 7.45 -15.84 -7.36
C MET A 109 8.88 -16.35 -7.11
N PRO A 110 9.33 -16.43 -5.85
CA PRO A 110 10.59 -17.10 -5.53
C PRO A 110 10.62 -18.54 -6.05
N GLU A 111 11.79 -19.01 -6.49
CA GLU A 111 11.93 -20.39 -6.98
C GLU A 111 11.48 -21.45 -5.96
N PRO A 112 11.81 -21.34 -4.65
CA PRO A 112 11.38 -22.35 -3.68
C PRO A 112 9.86 -22.45 -3.54
N VAL A 113 9.15 -21.32 -3.67
CA VAL A 113 7.68 -21.27 -3.63
C VAL A 113 7.10 -21.83 -4.93
N THR A 114 7.71 -21.51 -6.07
CA THR A 114 7.27 -22.02 -7.37
C THR A 114 7.37 -23.55 -7.45
N ARG A 115 8.40 -24.14 -6.83
CA ARG A 115 8.56 -25.60 -6.71
C ARG A 115 7.47 -26.25 -5.85
N ALA A 116 6.80 -25.49 -4.99
CA ALA A 116 5.68 -25.98 -4.18
C ALA A 116 4.35 -26.07 -4.95
N LYS A 117 4.30 -25.60 -6.21
CA LYS A 117 3.11 -25.73 -7.06
C LYS A 117 2.75 -27.20 -7.27
N GLY A 118 1.48 -27.53 -7.03
CA GLY A 118 0.93 -28.87 -7.28
C GLY A 118 1.21 -29.89 -6.17
N LEU A 119 1.85 -29.49 -5.06
CA LEU A 119 2.03 -30.37 -3.90
C LEU A 119 0.74 -30.57 -3.11
N ILE A 120 -0.08 -29.53 -3.03
CA ILE A 120 -1.41 -29.58 -2.42
C ILE A 120 -2.45 -29.59 -3.54
N THR A 121 -3.41 -30.50 -3.43
CA THR A 121 -4.61 -30.51 -4.25
C THR A 121 -5.83 -30.62 -3.36
N ILE A 122 -6.84 -29.78 -3.59
CA ILE A 122 -8.12 -29.90 -2.88
C ILE A 122 -9.15 -30.51 -3.83
N PRO A 123 -9.97 -31.48 -3.37
CA PRO A 123 -11.07 -32.01 -4.18
C PRO A 123 -12.01 -30.91 -4.68
N ASP A 124 -12.31 -30.90 -5.98
CA ASP A 124 -13.19 -29.91 -6.63
C ASP A 124 -12.80 -28.43 -6.38
N GLN A 125 -11.52 -28.14 -6.13
CA GLN A 125 -11.03 -26.80 -5.75
C GLN A 125 -11.48 -25.67 -6.69
N ASP A 126 -11.49 -25.91 -8.00
CA ASP A 126 -11.85 -24.90 -9.00
C ASP A 126 -13.35 -24.57 -8.93
N LYS A 127 -14.19 -25.59 -8.73
CA LYS A 127 -15.64 -25.39 -8.56
C LYS A 127 -15.95 -24.68 -7.25
N LEU A 128 -15.26 -25.05 -6.17
CA LEU A 128 -15.40 -24.38 -4.87
C LEU A 128 -14.96 -22.91 -4.95
N MET A 129 -13.84 -22.64 -5.62
CA MET A 129 -13.35 -21.29 -5.84
C MET A 129 -14.37 -20.45 -6.63
N GLN A 130 -14.88 -20.98 -7.74
CA GLN A 130 -15.93 -20.31 -8.52
C GLN A 130 -17.18 -20.04 -7.66
N ARG A 131 -17.61 -20.98 -6.80
CA ARG A 131 -18.72 -20.74 -5.86
C ARG A 131 -18.43 -19.63 -4.86
N TYR A 132 -17.21 -19.52 -4.34
CA TYR A 132 -16.83 -18.43 -3.43
C TYR A 132 -16.76 -17.08 -4.12
N ILE A 133 -16.34 -17.06 -5.39
CA ILE A 133 -16.43 -15.87 -6.26
C ILE A 133 -17.91 -15.49 -6.44
N MET A 134 -18.78 -16.42 -6.81
CA MET A 134 -20.22 -16.16 -6.93
C MET A 134 -20.82 -15.63 -5.62
N GLN A 135 -20.41 -16.19 -4.48
CA GLN A 135 -20.88 -15.76 -3.17
C GLN A 135 -20.50 -14.31 -2.87
N SER A 136 -19.24 -13.94 -3.10
CA SER A 136 -18.75 -12.58 -2.83
C SER A 136 -19.33 -11.53 -3.78
N HIS A 137 -19.58 -11.88 -5.05
CA HIS A 137 -20.03 -10.93 -6.06
C HIS A 137 -21.56 -10.84 -6.25
N TRP A 138 -22.29 -11.95 -6.05
CA TRP A 138 -23.70 -12.05 -6.43
C TRP A 138 -24.63 -12.62 -5.37
N TRP A 139 -24.24 -13.69 -4.66
CA TRP A 139 -25.17 -14.36 -3.75
C TRP A 139 -25.26 -13.70 -2.37
N ASP A 140 -24.35 -12.79 -2.04
CA ASP A 140 -24.48 -12.01 -0.82
C ASP A 140 -25.70 -11.05 -0.92
N PRO A 141 -26.61 -11.07 0.07
CA PRO A 141 -27.87 -10.33 0.01
C PRO A 141 -27.72 -8.84 0.32
N THR A 142 -26.51 -8.33 0.57
CA THR A 142 -26.29 -6.92 0.96
C THR A 142 -26.75 -5.96 -0.12
N LYS A 143 -27.60 -5.02 0.29
CA LYS A 143 -28.16 -3.97 -0.59
C LYS A 143 -27.88 -2.61 0.01
N GLU A 144 -26.62 -2.21 0.01
CA GLU A 144 -26.20 -0.88 0.44
C GLU A 144 -26.18 0.08 -0.75
N LYS A 145 -26.42 1.37 -0.48
CA LYS A 145 -26.39 2.40 -1.51
C LYS A 145 -24.93 2.67 -1.88
N LEU A 146 -24.53 2.26 -3.08
CA LEU A 146 -23.18 2.43 -3.60
C LEU A 146 -22.95 3.87 -4.06
N ALA A 147 -21.69 4.28 -4.02
CA ALA A 147 -21.27 5.54 -4.64
C ALA A 147 -21.60 5.52 -6.15
N LYS A 148 -21.96 6.67 -6.69
CA LYS A 148 -22.31 6.79 -8.11
C LYS A 148 -21.07 6.54 -8.93
N ARG A 149 -21.12 5.53 -9.82
CA ARG A 149 -20.10 5.35 -10.85
C ARG A 149 -19.94 6.64 -11.64
N LYS A 150 -18.71 7.09 -11.82
CA LYS A 150 -18.37 8.04 -12.87
C LYS A 150 -18.08 7.27 -14.17
N THR A 151 -18.03 7.98 -15.29
CA THR A 151 -17.74 7.41 -16.60
C THR A 151 -17.06 8.45 -17.46
N ASP A 152 -16.19 8.01 -18.35
CA ASP A 152 -15.56 8.87 -19.36
C ASP A 152 -16.55 9.29 -20.47
N LEU A 153 -17.76 8.72 -20.48
CA LEU A 153 -18.81 9.07 -21.41
C LEU A 153 -19.44 10.42 -21.04
N VAL A 154 -19.11 11.45 -21.84
CA VAL A 154 -19.46 12.88 -21.65
C VAL A 154 -20.93 13.16 -21.24
N LEU A 155 -21.89 12.36 -21.71
CA LEU A 155 -23.33 12.58 -21.47
C LEU A 155 -24.00 11.53 -20.58
N TRP A 156 -23.28 10.49 -20.17
CA TRP A 156 -23.87 9.42 -19.37
C TRP A 156 -23.64 9.67 -17.89
N ARG A 157 -24.71 9.66 -17.10
CA ARG A 157 -24.65 9.81 -15.64
C ARG A 157 -25.35 8.62 -15.00
N TYR A 158 -24.59 7.78 -14.31
CA TYR A 158 -25.18 6.67 -13.58
C TYR A 158 -26.03 7.17 -12.40
N LYS A 159 -27.15 6.50 -12.18
CA LYS A 159 -27.88 6.62 -10.92
C LYS A 159 -27.10 5.87 -9.83
N ALA A 160 -27.29 6.27 -8.57
CA ALA A 160 -26.75 5.49 -7.46
C ALA A 160 -27.41 4.11 -7.49
N GLU A 161 -26.58 3.06 -7.41
CA GLU A 161 -27.03 1.67 -7.47
C GLU A 161 -26.99 1.08 -6.06
N PHE A 162 -27.80 0.06 -5.81
CA PHE A 162 -27.75 -0.70 -4.56
C PHE A 162 -27.05 -2.02 -4.80
N GLY A 163 -26.15 -2.40 -3.90
CA GLY A 163 -25.42 -3.66 -3.99
C GLY A 163 -24.41 -3.84 -2.87
N ILE A 164 -23.47 -4.76 -3.10
CA ILE A 164 -22.45 -5.13 -2.14
C ILE A 164 -21.31 -4.10 -2.23
N PRO A 165 -20.92 -3.44 -1.12
CA PRO A 165 -19.74 -2.58 -1.10
C PRO A 165 -18.49 -3.37 -1.50
N PRO A 166 -17.56 -2.79 -2.28
CA PRO A 166 -16.36 -3.49 -2.71
C PRO A 166 -15.55 -4.04 -1.52
N GLU A 167 -15.33 -3.22 -0.49
CA GLU A 167 -14.60 -3.63 0.71
C GLU A 167 -15.17 -4.92 1.32
N LYS A 168 -16.49 -5.02 1.41
CA LYS A 168 -17.21 -6.21 1.87
C LYS A 168 -17.06 -7.38 0.91
N MET A 169 -17.18 -7.13 -0.40
CA MET A 169 -16.99 -8.14 -1.44
C MET A 169 -15.60 -8.80 -1.34
N THR A 170 -14.53 -8.00 -1.23
CA THR A 170 -13.16 -8.51 -1.03
C THR A 170 -12.98 -9.20 0.31
N SER A 171 -13.56 -8.67 1.39
CA SER A 171 -13.50 -9.32 2.70
C SER A 171 -14.16 -10.72 2.67
N ILE A 172 -15.36 -10.85 2.09
CA ILE A 172 -16.04 -12.14 1.92
C ILE A 172 -15.18 -13.09 1.08
N PHE A 173 -14.64 -12.60 -0.04
CA PHE A 173 -13.77 -13.38 -0.92
C PHE A 173 -12.52 -13.89 -0.20
N LEU A 174 -11.74 -13.02 0.47
CA LEU A 174 -10.52 -13.39 1.18
C LEU A 174 -10.77 -14.37 2.32
N ARG A 175 -11.85 -14.17 3.08
CA ARG A 175 -12.23 -15.11 4.15
C ARG A 175 -12.61 -16.48 3.59
N ASN A 176 -13.33 -16.51 2.47
CA ASN A 176 -13.66 -17.75 1.80
C ASN A 176 -12.44 -18.44 1.17
N LEU A 177 -11.49 -17.66 0.63
CA LEU A 177 -10.22 -18.16 0.14
C LEU A 177 -9.46 -18.89 1.27
N VAL A 178 -9.36 -18.27 2.44
CA VAL A 178 -8.71 -18.90 3.60
C VAL A 178 -9.47 -20.16 4.05
N ARG A 179 -10.80 -20.16 4.02
CA ARG A 179 -11.60 -21.38 4.26
C ARG A 179 -11.25 -22.49 3.28
N LEU A 180 -11.14 -22.17 1.98
CA LEU A 180 -10.72 -23.13 0.96
C LEU A 180 -9.33 -23.69 1.29
N LEU A 181 -8.38 -22.83 1.60
CA LEU A 181 -7.02 -23.24 1.94
C LEU A 181 -6.99 -24.15 3.18
N ASN A 182 -7.79 -23.85 4.19
CA ASN A 182 -7.90 -24.70 5.38
C ASN A 182 -8.49 -26.08 5.09
N LEU A 183 -9.26 -26.26 4.01
CA LEU A 183 -9.71 -27.59 3.59
C LEU A 183 -8.56 -28.51 3.18
N SER A 184 -7.43 -27.97 2.70
CA SER A 184 -6.23 -28.79 2.43
C SER A 184 -5.64 -29.44 3.69
N GLY A 185 -5.98 -28.91 4.87
CA GLY A 185 -5.55 -29.46 6.14
C GLY A 185 -6.12 -30.85 6.45
N SER A 186 -7.13 -31.33 5.71
CA SER A 186 -7.62 -32.70 5.87
C SER A 186 -6.59 -33.75 5.42
N GLU A 187 -5.80 -33.43 4.39
CA GLU A 187 -4.71 -34.29 3.90
C GLU A 187 -3.41 -34.01 4.65
N HIS A 188 -3.18 -32.76 5.06
CA HIS A 188 -1.97 -32.30 5.74
C HIS A 188 -2.29 -31.68 7.11
N LYS A 189 -2.45 -32.53 8.13
CA LYS A 189 -2.86 -32.11 9.50
C LYS A 189 -1.96 -31.04 10.13
N GLN A 190 -0.66 -31.04 9.81
CA GLN A 190 0.31 -30.03 10.23
C GLN A 190 -0.16 -28.60 9.92
N PHE A 191 -0.85 -28.39 8.79
CA PHE A 191 -1.33 -27.06 8.41
C PHE A 191 -2.41 -26.50 9.35
N ILE A 192 -3.12 -27.37 10.08
CA ILE A 192 -4.15 -26.97 11.05
C ILE A 192 -3.53 -26.87 12.45
N ASP A 193 -2.72 -27.83 12.82
CA ASP A 193 -2.17 -27.93 14.17
C ASP A 193 -1.15 -26.81 14.45
N GLU A 194 -0.31 -26.51 13.46
CA GLU A 194 0.84 -25.60 13.60
C GLU A 194 0.54 -24.15 13.17
N ARG A 195 -0.71 -23.84 12.77
CA ARG A 195 -1.11 -22.51 12.32
C ARG A 195 -2.32 -21.94 13.02
N ARG A 196 -2.38 -20.61 13.09
CA ARG A 196 -3.52 -19.85 13.60
C ARG A 196 -3.91 -18.78 12.58
N THR A 197 -5.21 -18.78 12.25
CA THR A 197 -5.83 -17.76 11.40
C THR A 197 -6.46 -16.70 12.30
N THR A 198 -6.06 -15.45 12.12
CA THR A 198 -6.67 -14.29 12.78
C THR A 198 -7.32 -13.37 11.78
N TYR A 199 -8.42 -12.75 12.19
CA TYR A 199 -9.13 -11.75 11.40
C TYR A 199 -8.87 -10.37 11.98
N GLN A 200 -8.78 -9.35 11.13
CA GLN A 200 -8.50 -7.97 11.55
C GLN A 200 -7.25 -7.89 12.44
N HIS A 201 -6.16 -8.49 11.94
CA HIS A 201 -4.92 -8.60 12.70
C HIS A 201 -4.17 -7.26 12.72
N HIS A 202 -3.84 -6.78 13.91
CA HIS A 202 -3.15 -5.50 14.12
C HIS A 202 -1.65 -5.71 14.30
N VAL A 203 -0.84 -4.92 13.61
CA VAL A 203 0.62 -4.92 13.79
C VAL A 203 1.14 -3.49 13.92
N SER A 204 2.12 -3.29 14.79
CA SER A 204 2.83 -2.03 14.95
C SER A 204 4.33 -2.30 15.02
N ALA A 205 5.11 -1.62 14.19
CA ALA A 205 6.56 -1.72 14.26
C ALA A 205 7.20 -0.38 13.93
N GLN A 206 8.32 -0.11 14.59
CA GLN A 206 9.12 1.08 14.36
C GLN A 206 10.52 0.66 13.92
N TYR A 207 11.11 1.41 12.99
CA TYR A 207 12.49 1.19 12.58
C TYR A 207 13.16 2.51 12.19
N PRO A 208 14.48 2.63 12.43
CA PRO A 208 15.24 3.80 11.99
C PRO A 208 15.34 3.82 10.47
N PHE A 209 15.23 4.99 9.86
CA PHE A 209 15.46 5.22 8.44
C PHE A 209 16.17 6.55 8.28
N GLN A 210 17.41 6.51 7.78
CA GLN A 210 18.31 7.68 7.77
C GLN A 210 18.35 8.33 9.17
N ASP A 211 18.09 9.64 9.25
CA ASP A 211 18.07 10.42 10.49
C ASP A 211 16.70 10.44 11.20
N ASN A 212 15.70 9.71 10.69
CA ASN A 212 14.33 9.71 11.23
C ASN A 212 13.87 8.31 11.63
N THR A 213 12.72 8.24 12.31
CA THR A 213 12.06 6.97 12.64
C THR A 213 10.76 6.82 11.85
N ILE A 214 10.60 5.66 11.22
CA ILE A 214 9.35 5.29 10.56
C ILE A 214 8.55 4.41 11.51
N TRP A 215 7.27 4.75 11.64
CA TRP A 215 6.29 3.95 12.37
C TRP A 215 5.29 3.35 11.40
N THR A 216 5.26 2.03 11.35
CA THR A 216 4.30 1.28 10.55
C THR A 216 3.19 0.74 11.44
N ARG A 217 1.94 1.01 11.06
CA ARG A 217 0.75 0.53 11.74
C ARG A 217 -0.23 -0.03 10.74
N PHE A 218 -0.50 -1.33 10.81
CA PHE A 218 -1.40 -1.98 9.87
C PHE A 218 -2.50 -2.79 10.54
N VAL A 219 -3.62 -2.87 9.83
CA VAL A 219 -4.72 -3.80 10.10
C VAL A 219 -4.91 -4.67 8.86
N SER A 220 -4.59 -5.95 8.99
CA SER A 220 -4.70 -6.93 7.92
C SER A 220 -6.04 -7.67 8.00
N GLU A 221 -6.67 -7.98 6.86
CA GLU A 221 -8.00 -8.62 6.86
C GLU A 221 -7.94 -10.00 7.50
N VAL A 222 -6.94 -10.79 7.10
CA VAL A 222 -6.62 -12.09 7.69
C VAL A 222 -5.11 -12.22 7.81
N ALA A 223 -4.61 -12.73 8.93
CA ALA A 223 -3.22 -13.15 9.06
C ALA A 223 -3.16 -14.62 9.47
N VAL A 224 -2.39 -15.40 8.71
CA VAL A 224 -2.03 -16.78 9.04
C VAL A 224 -0.66 -16.71 9.70
N SER A 225 -0.59 -17.20 10.93
CA SER A 225 0.62 -17.23 11.77
C SER A 225 0.95 -18.68 12.10
N GLY A 226 2.24 -19.00 12.24
CA GLY A 226 2.73 -20.32 12.64
C GLY A 226 3.59 -20.25 13.89
N GLU A 227 3.99 -21.43 14.38
CA GLU A 227 5.01 -21.55 15.44
C GLU A 227 6.40 -21.28 14.88
N ASP A 228 6.75 -21.94 13.77
CA ASP A 228 8.03 -21.77 13.10
C ASP A 228 8.03 -20.65 12.05
N PRO A 229 9.14 -19.89 11.93
CA PRO A 229 9.31 -18.91 10.87
C PRO A 229 9.44 -19.58 9.50
N LEU A 230 9.02 -18.84 8.47
CA LEU A 230 9.17 -19.27 7.09
C LEU A 230 10.66 -19.47 6.72
N PRO A 231 10.99 -20.53 5.97
CA PRO A 231 12.34 -20.69 5.43
C PRO A 231 12.69 -19.57 4.45
N ARG A 232 13.99 -19.32 4.29
CA ARG A 232 14.52 -18.31 3.36
C ARG A 232 14.11 -18.55 1.91
N PHE A 233 13.74 -17.47 1.22
CA PHE A 233 13.40 -17.50 -0.21
C PHE A 233 14.66 -17.55 -1.10
N THR A 234 15.77 -16.99 -0.63
CA THR A 234 17.04 -16.93 -1.37
C THR A 234 18.23 -17.45 -0.56
N SER A 235 19.32 -17.80 -1.23
CA SER A 235 20.58 -18.20 -0.60
C SER A 235 21.32 -17.00 -0.01
N SER A 236 22.20 -17.24 0.96
CA SER A 236 23.05 -16.19 1.56
C SER A 236 23.97 -15.53 0.52
N GLU A 237 24.48 -16.28 -0.45
CA GLU A 237 25.31 -15.75 -1.54
C GLU A 237 24.57 -14.69 -2.37
N ASN A 238 23.31 -14.95 -2.70
CA ASN A 238 22.49 -13.99 -3.45
C ASN A 238 22.13 -12.78 -2.60
N VAL A 239 22.03 -12.93 -1.27
CA VAL A 239 21.90 -11.78 -0.35
C VAL A 239 23.17 -10.92 -0.38
N HIS A 240 24.36 -11.52 -0.37
CA HIS A 240 25.62 -10.76 -0.46
C HIS A 240 25.77 -10.00 -1.79
N LYS A 241 25.29 -10.55 -2.91
CA LYS A 241 25.28 -9.84 -4.20
C LYS A 241 24.46 -8.54 -4.19
N THR A 242 23.48 -8.42 -3.29
CA THR A 242 22.66 -7.19 -3.19
C THR A 242 23.42 -5.96 -2.72
N ILE A 243 24.67 -6.11 -2.25
CA ILE A 243 25.54 -4.99 -1.91
C ILE A 243 25.76 -4.10 -3.15
N ASP A 244 25.94 -4.73 -4.31
CA ASP A 244 26.26 -4.04 -5.57
C ASP A 244 25.03 -3.47 -6.28
N ASP A 245 23.83 -3.96 -5.95
CA ASP A 245 22.57 -3.52 -6.58
C ASP A 245 22.23 -2.08 -6.23
N LYS A 246 21.67 -1.30 -7.15
CA LYS A 246 21.24 0.08 -6.87
C LYS A 246 19.75 0.14 -6.59
N LEU A 247 19.37 0.87 -5.54
CA LEU A 247 17.97 1.18 -5.28
C LEU A 247 17.43 2.17 -6.31
N PRO A 248 16.10 2.23 -6.52
CA PRO A 248 15.50 3.23 -7.38
C PRO A 248 15.86 4.65 -6.93
N ASP A 249 16.06 5.54 -7.90
CA ASP A 249 16.22 6.97 -7.64
C ASP A 249 14.88 7.68 -7.89
N ILE A 250 14.41 8.41 -6.88
CA ILE A 250 13.16 9.20 -6.93
C ILE A 250 13.42 10.71 -6.79
N TYR A 251 14.68 11.16 -6.89
CA TYR A 251 15.01 12.58 -6.83
C TYR A 251 14.19 13.39 -7.87
N PRO A 252 13.58 14.53 -7.51
CA PRO A 252 13.76 15.32 -6.27
C PRO A 252 12.77 15.00 -5.14
N ILE A 253 11.97 13.94 -5.26
CA ILE A 253 10.93 13.60 -4.29
C ILE A 253 11.57 13.00 -3.04
N SER A 254 11.18 13.47 -1.86
CA SER A 254 11.59 12.85 -0.60
C SER A 254 10.90 11.50 -0.42
N PRO A 255 11.60 10.42 -0.02
CA PRO A 255 10.98 9.14 0.29
C PRO A 255 9.85 9.22 1.33
N MET A 256 9.88 10.24 2.19
CA MET A 256 8.93 10.44 3.28
C MET A 256 7.74 11.36 2.95
N VAL A 257 7.60 11.83 1.70
CA VAL A 257 6.67 12.91 1.34
C VAL A 257 5.21 12.64 1.75
N ASP A 258 4.75 11.39 1.62
CA ASP A 258 3.35 11.00 1.91
C ASP A 258 3.15 10.43 3.33
N LEU A 259 4.23 10.27 4.10
CA LEU A 259 4.17 9.76 5.47
C LEU A 259 3.60 10.85 6.40
N LYS A 260 2.70 10.45 7.29
CA LYS A 260 2.09 11.38 8.23
C LYS A 260 3.06 11.70 9.36
N ARG A 261 3.43 12.97 9.51
CA ARG A 261 4.27 13.45 10.61
C ARG A 261 3.47 13.48 11.91
N GLN A 262 3.99 12.87 12.96
CA GLN A 262 3.38 12.84 14.29
C GLN A 262 4.36 13.21 15.39
N HIS A 263 3.91 14.05 16.31
CA HIS A 263 4.60 14.38 17.56
C HIS A 263 4.12 13.55 18.75
N ILE A 264 2.90 13.01 18.67
CA ILE A 264 2.33 12.18 19.74
C ILE A 264 2.57 10.72 19.39
N TRP A 265 3.47 10.08 20.14
CA TRP A 265 3.81 8.70 19.88
C TRP A 265 4.48 7.99 21.07
N ARG A 266 4.41 6.66 21.05
CA ARG A 266 5.06 5.76 22.01
C ARG A 266 5.93 4.75 21.27
N ILE A 267 7.01 4.30 21.91
CA ILE A 267 7.81 3.19 21.39
C ILE A 267 7.04 1.89 21.62
N GLU A 268 6.35 1.41 20.58
CA GLU A 268 5.53 0.20 20.66
C GLU A 268 5.78 -0.69 19.43
N ASN A 269 6.49 -1.79 19.67
CA ASN A 269 6.59 -2.90 18.71
C ASN A 269 5.64 -4.00 19.16
N ASN A 270 4.66 -4.32 18.32
CA ASN A 270 3.59 -5.25 18.62
C ASN A 270 3.37 -6.17 17.42
N THR A 271 3.52 -7.48 17.66
CA THR A 271 3.29 -8.57 16.69
C THR A 271 1.81 -8.90 16.49
N GLY A 272 0.91 -8.18 17.17
CA GLY A 272 -0.52 -8.44 17.23
C GLY A 272 -0.93 -9.49 18.27
N TRP A 273 0.04 -9.96 19.06
CA TRP A 273 -0.13 -11.03 20.03
C TRP A 273 0.41 -10.63 21.41
N ILE A 274 -0.08 -11.33 22.43
CA ILE A 274 0.50 -11.27 23.77
C ILE A 274 1.81 -12.07 23.74
N SER A 275 2.83 -11.61 24.47
CA SER A 275 4.19 -12.16 24.47
C SER A 275 4.30 -13.68 24.62
N ASN A 276 3.36 -14.32 25.33
CA ASN A 276 3.39 -15.75 25.65
C ASN A 276 2.66 -16.63 24.64
N PHE A 277 2.30 -16.09 23.47
CA PHE A 277 1.61 -16.86 22.44
C PHE A 277 2.62 -17.57 21.53
N ASN A 278 2.45 -18.87 21.28
CA ASN A 278 3.43 -19.65 20.50
C ASN A 278 3.35 -19.38 18.99
N TYR A 279 2.19 -18.98 18.46
CA TYR A 279 1.98 -18.82 17.01
C TYR A 279 2.18 -17.38 16.55
N GLN A 280 3.35 -16.81 16.83
CA GLN A 280 3.68 -15.42 16.50
C GLN A 280 4.41 -15.25 15.16
N ALA A 281 4.92 -16.33 14.56
CA ALA A 281 5.68 -16.24 13.32
C ALA A 281 4.73 -15.94 12.14
N PRO A 282 4.88 -14.79 11.44
CA PRO A 282 4.01 -14.44 10.33
C PRO A 282 4.24 -15.38 9.14
N HIS A 283 3.17 -16.00 8.64
CA HIS A 283 3.22 -16.88 7.47
C HIS A 283 2.68 -16.18 6.22
N ILE A 284 1.37 -15.92 6.15
CA ILE A 284 0.71 -15.21 5.05
C ILE A 284 -0.20 -14.12 5.60
N ILE A 285 -0.04 -12.92 5.06
CA ILE A 285 -0.87 -11.75 5.38
C ILE A 285 -1.80 -11.43 4.21
N PHE A 286 -3.11 -11.52 4.44
CA PHE A 286 -4.13 -11.15 3.45
C PHE A 286 -4.54 -9.70 3.62
N ILE A 287 -4.36 -8.92 2.56
CA ILE A 287 -4.60 -7.49 2.54
C ILE A 287 -5.80 -7.21 1.64
N ASN A 288 -6.81 -6.57 2.23
CA ASN A 288 -7.95 -6.04 1.50
C ASN A 288 -7.53 -4.72 0.83
N ASN A 289 -7.26 -4.78 -0.48
CA ASN A 289 -6.85 -3.63 -1.29
C ASN A 289 -8.04 -3.01 -2.02
N ASN A 290 -9.24 -3.07 -1.43
CA ASN A 290 -10.39 -2.58 -2.16
C ASN A 290 -10.40 -1.05 -2.28
N ASN A 291 -10.45 -0.63 -3.53
CA ASN A 291 -10.52 0.74 -3.97
C ASN A 291 -11.94 1.27 -3.83
N LYS A 292 -12.18 2.16 -2.86
CA LYS A 292 -13.36 3.06 -2.90
C LYS A 292 -13.42 3.84 -4.24
N GLY A 293 -12.26 4.01 -4.89
CA GLY A 293 -12.09 4.71 -6.16
C GLY A 293 -12.75 4.11 -7.41
N ILE A 294 -13.23 2.86 -7.40
CA ILE A 294 -13.96 2.28 -8.56
C ILE A 294 -15.22 3.09 -8.89
N TYR A 295 -15.86 3.66 -7.87
CA TYR A 295 -17.04 4.50 -8.07
C TYR A 295 -16.68 5.97 -8.32
N GLU A 296 -15.53 6.45 -7.85
CA GLU A 296 -15.24 7.89 -7.79
C GLU A 296 -14.24 8.40 -8.85
N HIS A 297 -13.61 7.51 -9.65
CA HIS A 297 -12.68 7.81 -10.78
C HIS A 297 -11.51 8.77 -10.48
N THR A 298 -11.24 9.11 -9.22
CA THR A 298 -10.14 10.01 -8.85
C THR A 298 -9.13 9.38 -7.89
N ASP A 299 -9.39 8.17 -7.39
CA ASP A 299 -8.58 7.62 -6.30
C ASP A 299 -8.34 6.11 -6.33
N SER A 300 -8.44 5.47 -7.51
CA SER A 300 -7.98 4.08 -7.59
C SER A 300 -6.47 4.01 -7.32
N TRP A 301 -6.10 3.23 -6.31
CA TRP A 301 -4.73 2.85 -6.05
C TRP A 301 -4.16 2.15 -7.29
N LYS A 302 -3.04 2.67 -7.79
CA LYS A 302 -2.28 2.04 -8.87
C LYS A 302 -1.70 0.72 -8.38
N ILE A 303 -1.38 -0.19 -9.30
CA ILE A 303 -0.74 -1.48 -8.98
C ILE A 303 0.51 -1.26 -8.11
N GLY A 304 1.38 -0.31 -8.50
CA GLY A 304 2.57 0.02 -7.70
C GLY A 304 2.27 0.54 -6.29
N GLN A 305 1.15 1.23 -6.08
CA GLN A 305 0.74 1.69 -4.75
C GLN A 305 0.23 0.53 -3.89
N ASN A 306 -0.50 -0.41 -4.50
CA ASN A 306 -0.96 -1.62 -3.84
C ASN A 306 0.21 -2.54 -3.44
N ASN A 307 1.18 -2.71 -4.34
CA ASN A 307 2.41 -3.47 -4.09
C ASN A 307 3.26 -2.83 -3.00
N ALA A 308 3.40 -1.51 -3.02
CA ALA A 308 4.07 -0.79 -1.95
C ALA A 308 3.40 -0.98 -0.58
N ARG A 309 2.08 -0.88 -0.50
CA ARG A 309 1.35 -1.14 0.75
C ARG A 309 1.58 -2.56 1.24
N ALA A 310 1.56 -3.54 0.34
CA ALA A 310 1.85 -4.93 0.70
C ALA A 310 3.28 -5.10 1.20
N LEU A 311 4.27 -4.48 0.55
CA LEU A 311 5.67 -4.47 1.00
C LEU A 311 5.82 -3.82 2.38
N MET A 312 5.23 -2.64 2.61
CA MET A 312 5.28 -1.96 3.92
C MET A 312 4.57 -2.77 5.01
N THR A 313 3.50 -3.48 4.66
CA THR A 313 2.81 -4.41 5.58
C THR A 313 3.73 -5.59 5.93
N CYS A 314 4.38 -6.21 4.94
CA CYS A 314 5.38 -7.25 5.18
C CYS A 314 6.54 -6.76 6.05
N MET A 315 7.05 -5.55 5.78
CA MET A 315 8.10 -4.91 6.58
C MET A 315 7.65 -4.73 8.04
N ALA A 316 6.42 -4.29 8.28
CA ALA A 316 5.88 -4.14 9.63
C ALA A 316 5.85 -5.48 10.39
N HIS A 317 5.31 -6.53 9.75
CA HIS A 317 5.26 -7.87 10.32
C HIS A 317 6.65 -8.46 10.57
N ALA A 318 7.55 -8.35 9.59
CA ALA A 318 8.92 -8.86 9.71
C ALA A 318 9.70 -8.12 10.80
N THR A 319 9.56 -6.80 10.89
CA THR A 319 10.24 -5.98 11.90
C THR A 319 9.70 -6.23 13.30
N ALA A 320 8.37 -6.31 13.46
CA ALA A 320 7.75 -6.64 14.74
C ALA A 320 8.23 -8.01 15.24
N PHE A 321 8.22 -9.01 14.34
CA PHE A 321 8.67 -10.36 14.68
C PHE A 321 10.18 -10.43 14.95
N ALA A 322 11.00 -9.70 14.17
CA ALA A 322 12.45 -9.60 14.41
C ALA A 322 12.77 -9.06 15.79
N LYS A 323 12.08 -7.99 16.19
CA LYS A 323 12.28 -7.36 17.49
C LYS A 323 11.75 -8.21 18.64
N PHE A 324 10.68 -8.96 18.40
CA PHE A 324 10.19 -9.95 19.36
C PHE A 324 11.21 -11.09 19.55
N GLN A 325 11.77 -11.62 18.46
CA GLN A 325 12.66 -12.79 18.50
C GLN A 325 14.09 -12.46 18.95
N TYR A 326 14.65 -11.33 18.52
CA TYR A 326 16.06 -10.98 18.69
C TYR A 326 16.30 -9.75 19.58
N GLY A 327 15.24 -9.15 20.12
CA GLY A 327 15.30 -7.94 20.94
C GLY A 327 15.11 -6.64 20.15
N THR A 328 14.80 -5.55 20.85
CA THR A 328 14.38 -4.27 20.26
C THR A 328 15.43 -3.57 19.41
N ASP A 329 16.72 -3.78 19.73
CA ASP A 329 17.86 -3.08 19.13
C ASP A 329 18.55 -3.87 18.02
N VAL A 330 17.93 -4.95 17.54
CA VAL A 330 18.48 -5.78 16.47
C VAL A 330 18.63 -5.00 15.17
N LYS A 331 19.86 -4.96 14.65
CA LYS A 331 20.18 -4.33 13.34
C LYS A 331 20.53 -5.39 12.30
N ILE A 332 21.51 -6.24 12.62
CA ILE A 332 21.92 -7.37 11.78
C ILE A 332 21.20 -8.62 12.31
N LEU A 333 20.44 -9.27 11.44
CA LEU A 333 19.62 -10.42 11.82
C LEU A 333 20.47 -11.70 11.82
N PRO A 334 20.42 -12.53 12.88
CA PRO A 334 21.09 -13.84 12.89
C PRO A 334 20.55 -14.79 11.81
N GLN A 335 19.24 -14.75 11.58
CA GLN A 335 18.56 -15.45 10.51
C GLN A 335 17.57 -14.51 9.82
N PRO A 336 17.42 -14.59 8.49
CA PRO A 336 16.49 -13.74 7.77
C PRO A 336 15.05 -14.12 8.10
N ILE A 337 14.17 -13.12 8.20
CA ILE A 337 12.73 -13.33 8.45
C ILE A 337 11.98 -13.18 7.13
N CYS A 338 11.22 -14.21 6.78
CA CYS A 338 10.42 -14.25 5.56
C CYS A 338 8.94 -14.04 5.87
N VAL A 339 8.28 -13.21 5.07
CA VAL A 339 6.85 -12.93 5.18
C VAL A 339 6.24 -12.95 3.80
N GLN A 340 5.07 -13.58 3.67
CA GLN A 340 4.29 -13.55 2.44
C GLN A 340 3.07 -12.65 2.64
N ALA A 341 2.70 -11.89 1.62
CA ALA A 341 1.45 -11.17 1.57
C ALA A 341 0.69 -11.44 0.29
N VAL A 342 -0.63 -11.49 0.41
CA VAL A 342 -1.57 -11.64 -0.69
C VAL A 342 -2.51 -10.47 -0.62
N HIS A 343 -2.46 -9.60 -1.63
CA HIS A 343 -3.40 -8.51 -1.72
C HIS A 343 -4.37 -8.71 -2.88
N SER A 344 -5.63 -8.38 -2.64
CA SER A 344 -6.71 -8.63 -3.59
C SER A 344 -7.72 -7.49 -3.63
N ASP A 345 -8.33 -7.34 -4.81
CA ASP A 345 -9.51 -6.51 -5.08
C ASP A 345 -10.74 -7.38 -5.42
N SER A 346 -10.76 -8.66 -4.99
CA SER A 346 -11.71 -9.74 -5.34
C SER A 346 -11.61 -10.29 -6.79
N VAL A 347 -10.88 -9.64 -7.67
CA VAL A 347 -10.72 -10.03 -9.08
C VAL A 347 -9.30 -10.53 -9.34
N ASN A 348 -8.31 -9.81 -8.81
CA ASN A 348 -6.89 -10.09 -8.91
C ASN A 348 -6.35 -10.60 -7.57
N LEU A 349 -5.39 -11.51 -7.63
CA LEU A 349 -4.59 -11.96 -6.50
C LEU A 349 -3.13 -11.61 -6.78
N ASN A 350 -2.58 -10.65 -6.07
CA ASN A 350 -1.19 -10.26 -6.21
C ASN A 350 -0.40 -10.82 -5.03
N PHE A 351 0.72 -11.46 -5.34
CA PHE A 351 1.57 -12.11 -4.35
C PHE A 351 2.83 -11.29 -4.14
N VAL A 352 3.16 -11.05 -2.87
CA VAL A 352 4.36 -10.35 -2.45
C VAL A 352 5.11 -11.23 -1.47
N PHE A 353 6.38 -11.47 -1.75
CA PHE A 353 7.26 -12.25 -0.89
C PHE A 353 8.36 -11.33 -0.40
N PHE A 354 8.52 -11.21 0.91
CA PHE A 354 9.49 -10.31 1.50
C PHE A 354 10.45 -11.09 2.39
N GLN A 355 11.74 -10.87 2.20
CA GLN A 355 12.80 -11.41 3.04
C GLN A 355 13.56 -10.25 3.69
N LEU A 356 13.40 -10.14 5.01
CA LEU A 356 14.12 -9.20 5.86
C LEU A 356 15.49 -9.79 6.21
N ASN A 357 16.54 -9.18 5.66
CA ASN A 357 17.94 -9.54 5.89
C ASN A 357 18.64 -8.57 6.85
N THR A 358 18.22 -7.30 6.85
CA THR A 358 18.81 -6.25 7.68
C THR A 358 17.76 -5.23 8.14
N LEU A 359 17.95 -4.74 9.35
CA LEU A 359 17.26 -3.58 9.94
C LEU A 359 18.18 -2.37 10.09
N ASP A 360 19.36 -2.39 9.47
CA ASP A 360 20.20 -1.21 9.32
C ASP A 360 19.83 -0.42 8.05
N LEU A 361 18.87 0.49 8.22
CA LEU A 361 18.40 1.41 7.16
C LEU A 361 18.93 2.85 7.34
N THR A 362 19.97 3.05 8.14
CA THR A 362 20.60 4.38 8.31
C THR A 362 21.31 4.81 7.02
N SER A 363 22.10 3.90 6.44
CA SER A 363 22.75 4.08 5.14
C SER A 363 21.99 3.28 4.07
N VAL A 364 21.16 3.97 3.28
CA VAL A 364 20.26 3.31 2.32
C VAL A 364 21.02 2.73 1.12
N GLU A 365 22.11 3.36 0.69
CA GLU A 365 22.86 2.94 -0.51
C GLU A 365 23.86 1.80 -0.26
N THR A 366 24.38 1.68 0.96
CA THR A 366 25.49 0.77 1.28
C THR A 366 25.05 -0.47 2.07
N GLY A 367 25.81 -1.56 1.91
CA GLY A 367 25.60 -2.79 2.64
C GLY A 367 24.52 -3.70 2.05
N ILE A 368 24.19 -4.75 2.81
CA ILE A 368 23.21 -5.76 2.40
C ILE A 368 21.82 -5.12 2.29
N LYS A 369 21.05 -5.55 1.29
CA LYS A 369 19.67 -5.12 1.08
C LYS A 369 18.69 -6.24 1.40
N ASN A 370 17.50 -5.85 1.80
CA ASN A 370 16.35 -6.75 1.89
C ASN A 370 15.93 -7.18 0.47
N GLN A 371 15.14 -8.24 0.35
CA GLN A 371 14.68 -8.71 -0.97
C GLN A 371 13.16 -8.81 -0.99
N VAL A 372 12.57 -8.40 -2.11
CA VAL A 372 11.14 -8.53 -2.35
C VAL A 372 10.89 -9.08 -3.75
N TRP A 373 9.92 -10.00 -3.85
CA TRP A 373 9.42 -10.52 -5.11
C TRP A 373 7.98 -10.09 -5.31
N PHE A 374 7.67 -9.55 -6.49
CA PHE A 374 6.32 -9.17 -6.87
C PHE A 374 5.83 -10.05 -8.02
N ASP A 375 4.78 -10.84 -7.76
CA ASP A 375 3.99 -11.53 -8.77
C ASP A 375 2.62 -10.86 -8.85
N SER A 376 2.54 -9.84 -9.71
CA SER A 376 1.37 -8.98 -9.88
C SER A 376 0.57 -9.31 -11.14
N ASN A 377 -0.66 -8.82 -11.22
CA ASN A 377 -1.60 -9.00 -12.34
C ASN A 377 -2.09 -10.44 -12.54
N ASN A 378 -2.22 -11.22 -11.47
CA ASN A 378 -2.88 -12.52 -11.56
C ASN A 378 -4.40 -12.33 -11.46
N ALA A 379 -5.05 -12.11 -12.61
CA ALA A 379 -6.50 -12.03 -12.70
C ALA A 379 -7.10 -13.42 -12.52
N LEU A 380 -7.80 -13.62 -11.40
CA LEU A 380 -8.52 -14.87 -11.13
C LEU A 380 -9.73 -15.03 -12.05
N ILE A 381 -10.36 -13.90 -12.38
CA ILE A 381 -11.52 -13.80 -13.27
C ILE A 381 -11.46 -12.49 -14.04
N GLU A 382 -12.16 -12.43 -15.17
CA GLU A 382 -12.45 -11.19 -15.87
C GLU A 382 -13.80 -10.63 -15.42
N ARG A 383 -13.77 -9.50 -14.71
CA ARG A 383 -14.99 -8.77 -14.31
C ARG A 383 -15.34 -7.73 -15.38
N HIS A 384 -16.34 -8.03 -16.20
CA HIS A 384 -16.82 -7.13 -17.23
C HIS A 384 -18.00 -6.29 -16.72
N GLU A 385 -17.71 -5.04 -16.37
CA GLU A 385 -18.73 -4.08 -15.97
C GLU A 385 -19.37 -3.36 -17.17
N PRO A 386 -20.70 -3.21 -17.22
CA PRO A 386 -21.36 -2.55 -18.34
C PRO A 386 -21.14 -1.03 -18.34
N LYS A 387 -20.77 -0.48 -19.51
CA LYS A 387 -20.57 0.97 -19.74
C LYS A 387 -21.84 1.80 -19.96
N ARG A 388 -22.95 1.16 -20.34
CA ARG A 388 -24.24 1.82 -20.65
C ARG A 388 -25.43 1.12 -20.00
N SER A 389 -25.19 0.36 -18.94
CA SER A 389 -26.26 -0.28 -18.17
C SER A 389 -25.86 -0.45 -16.70
N MET A 390 -26.80 -0.91 -15.88
CA MET A 390 -26.68 -1.05 -14.42
C MET A 390 -25.72 -2.19 -14.04
N LEU A 391 -25.06 -2.11 -12.88
CA LEU A 391 -24.12 -3.09 -12.33
C LEU A 391 -24.69 -4.50 -12.19
N ARG A 392 -26.01 -4.65 -12.08
CA ARG A 392 -26.67 -5.96 -12.10
C ARG A 392 -26.37 -6.77 -13.38
N ASN A 393 -25.97 -6.10 -14.46
CA ASN A 393 -25.58 -6.73 -15.73
C ASN A 393 -24.06 -7.00 -15.82
N THR A 394 -23.31 -6.88 -14.71
CA THR A 394 -21.90 -7.27 -14.64
C THR A 394 -21.79 -8.75 -14.95
N ARG A 395 -20.75 -9.14 -15.69
CA ARG A 395 -20.45 -10.53 -16.02
C ARG A 395 -19.08 -10.89 -15.45
N LEU A 396 -18.97 -12.07 -14.87
CA LEU A 396 -17.70 -12.68 -14.48
C LEU A 396 -17.39 -13.77 -15.51
N LEU A 397 -16.25 -13.64 -16.18
CA LEU A 397 -15.83 -14.49 -17.29
C LEU A 397 -14.43 -15.04 -17.03
N ASN A 398 -14.02 -16.03 -17.82
CA ASN A 398 -12.64 -16.50 -17.95
C ASN A 398 -11.94 -16.74 -16.59
N TYR A 399 -12.46 -17.69 -15.82
CA TYR A 399 -11.79 -18.14 -14.60
C TYR A 399 -10.44 -18.78 -14.92
N ASP A 400 -9.38 -18.31 -14.25
CA ASP A 400 -8.03 -18.86 -14.38
C ASP A 400 -7.65 -19.75 -13.17
N PRO A 401 -7.56 -21.08 -13.35
CA PRO A 401 -7.14 -21.99 -12.28
C PRO A 401 -5.66 -21.84 -11.89
N GLU A 402 -4.79 -21.28 -12.75
CA GLU A 402 -3.38 -21.10 -12.42
C GLU A 402 -3.17 -20.19 -11.21
N VAL A 403 -4.02 -19.16 -11.06
CA VAL A 403 -3.95 -18.24 -9.93
C VAL A 403 -4.22 -18.97 -8.60
N LEU A 404 -5.18 -19.90 -8.59
CA LEU A 404 -5.42 -20.75 -7.42
C LEU A 404 -4.26 -21.70 -7.15
N ARG A 405 -3.64 -22.28 -8.18
CA ARG A 405 -2.45 -23.13 -8.03
C ARG A 405 -1.28 -22.37 -7.42
N LYS A 406 -1.08 -21.09 -7.80
CA LYS A 406 -0.10 -20.21 -7.16
C LYS A 406 -0.43 -19.99 -5.68
N MET A 407 -1.67 -19.65 -5.35
CA MET A 407 -2.11 -19.46 -3.96
C MET A 407 -1.92 -20.71 -3.10
N LEU A 408 -2.19 -21.90 -3.64
CA LEU A 408 -1.94 -23.16 -2.92
C LEU A 408 -0.45 -23.38 -2.65
N ALA A 409 0.43 -23.04 -3.60
CA ALA A 409 1.88 -23.11 -3.40
C ALA A 409 2.37 -22.17 -2.29
N VAL A 410 1.87 -20.93 -2.29
CA VAL A 410 2.09 -19.91 -1.24
C VAL A 410 1.67 -20.46 0.12
N TYR A 411 0.48 -21.09 0.18
CA TYR A 411 -0.04 -21.71 1.40
C TYR A 411 0.76 -22.94 1.85
N ALA A 412 1.27 -23.76 0.92
CA ALA A 412 2.08 -24.94 1.22
C ALA A 412 3.49 -24.59 1.74
N TYR A 413 4.05 -23.48 1.26
CA TYR A 413 5.43 -23.15 1.50
C TYR A 413 5.73 -22.99 3.00
N GLY A 414 6.86 -23.55 3.44
CA GLY A 414 7.27 -23.58 4.85
C GLY A 414 6.76 -24.78 5.66
N MET A 415 5.80 -25.55 5.14
CA MET A 415 5.16 -26.64 5.91
C MET A 415 5.39 -28.05 5.38
N LEU A 416 6.12 -28.19 4.29
CA LEU A 416 6.40 -29.50 3.71
C LEU A 416 7.47 -30.20 4.57
N ASP A 417 7.31 -31.50 4.80
CA ASP A 417 8.21 -32.31 5.64
C ASP A 417 9.65 -32.34 5.09
N GLY A 418 10.62 -32.77 5.91
CA GLY A 418 12.02 -32.93 5.52
C GLY A 418 12.24 -33.77 4.25
N SER A 419 11.35 -34.74 3.96
CA SER A 419 11.38 -35.60 2.75
C SER A 419 10.85 -34.91 1.49
N GLU A 420 9.94 -33.95 1.63
CA GLU A 420 9.43 -33.12 0.53
C GLU A 420 10.32 -31.89 0.32
N LYS A 421 10.88 -31.34 1.40
CA LYS A 421 11.99 -30.37 1.39
C LYS A 421 13.22 -30.92 0.65
N SER A 422 13.54 -32.21 0.81
CA SER A 422 14.65 -32.85 0.08
C SER A 422 14.32 -33.10 -1.40
N ARG A 423 13.06 -33.38 -1.78
CA ARG A 423 12.62 -33.40 -3.19
C ARG A 423 12.71 -32.02 -3.87
N ILE A 424 12.51 -30.94 -3.11
CA ILE A 424 12.69 -29.55 -3.58
C ILE A 424 14.18 -29.19 -3.75
N ALA A 425 15.07 -29.85 -2.99
CA ALA A 425 16.52 -29.63 -3.00
C ALA A 425 17.31 -30.57 -3.93
N SER A 426 16.80 -31.76 -4.26
CA SER A 426 17.53 -32.83 -4.98
C SER A 426 17.43 -32.82 -6.51
N LYS A 427 16.81 -31.79 -7.10
CA LYS A 427 16.82 -31.55 -8.57
C LYS A 427 17.79 -30.44 -8.99
N ASN A 428 18.91 -30.31 -8.27
CA ASN A 428 20.06 -29.51 -8.70
C ASN A 428 20.97 -30.32 -9.63
#